data_AF-A0A6N9CCY8-F1
#
_entry.id   AF-A0A6N9CCY8-F1
#
_cell.length_a   1.000
_cell.length_b   1.000
_cell.length_c   1.000
_cell.angle_alpha   90.00
_cell.angle_beta   90.00
_cell.angle_gamma   90.00
#
_symmetry.space_group_name_H-M   'P 1'
#
loop_
_entity.id
_entity.type
_entity.pdbx_description
1 polymer ?
#
loop_
_entity_poly.entity_id
_entity_poly.type
_entity_poly.pdbx_seq_one_letter_code
_entity_poly.pdbx_strand_id
1 'polypeptide(L)'
;MLQSVYVIAERHPSLQGLVADELIYDTVCQLLGDGCRWLCSEGHHYLGDTKWHPDGGSTQDYFFIKVSLYLDPLTKDTGCLRVIPGSQRSPLHDDLKHLSDREGPADRPTPQIDLPGPEVPSFPLESKPGDIFFLNMNLWHASFGGKPGRRHIALNFTPEPTLPEHIALLKKDHQVVLNLMEQTQHNPPGRVFSDAFLQSGNQRIQRLVSTWRELGLK
;
A
#
# COMPACT_ATOMS: atom_id res chain seq x y z
N MET A 1 -11.09 13.03 -7.99
CA MET A 1 -9.84 12.57 -8.63
C MET A 1 -8.74 12.57 -7.59
N LEU A 2 -8.15 11.42 -7.26
CA LEU A 2 -7.04 11.34 -6.29
C LEU A 2 -5.78 11.97 -6.90
N GLN A 3 -5.04 12.75 -6.11
CA GLN A 3 -3.67 13.14 -6.45
C GLN A 3 -2.72 12.31 -5.58
N SER A 4 -1.86 11.52 -6.22
CA SER A 4 -0.86 10.70 -5.54
C SER A 4 0.53 11.12 -5.98
N VAL A 5 1.50 11.06 -5.08
CA VAL A 5 2.93 11.19 -5.37
C VAL A 5 3.62 9.98 -4.78
N TYR A 6 4.33 9.23 -5.62
CA TYR A 6 5.11 8.08 -5.19
C TYR A 6 6.53 8.47 -4.78
N VAL A 7 7.21 7.60 -4.05
CA VAL A 7 8.62 7.69 -3.67
C VAL A 7 9.01 8.90 -2.81
N ILE A 8 8.12 9.32 -1.91
CA ILE A 8 8.31 10.50 -1.06
C ILE A 8 9.40 10.30 0.01
N ALA A 9 9.44 9.14 0.67
CA ALA A 9 10.40 8.80 1.72
C ALA A 9 11.80 8.54 1.16
N GLU A 10 11.86 7.97 -0.04
CA GLU A 10 13.09 7.67 -0.79
C GLU A 10 13.86 8.93 -1.17
N ARG A 11 13.21 10.10 -1.10
CA ARG A 11 13.76 11.38 -1.55
C ARG A 11 13.83 12.42 -0.45
N HIS A 12 12.95 12.35 0.55
CA HIS A 12 12.87 13.38 1.57
C HIS A 12 13.48 12.90 2.89
N PRO A 13 14.60 13.48 3.36
CA PRO A 13 15.28 13.03 4.58
C PRO A 13 14.37 12.98 5.81
N SER A 14 13.42 13.91 5.95
CA SER A 14 12.50 13.91 7.11
C SER A 14 11.53 12.73 7.13
N LEU A 15 11.26 12.10 5.98
CA LEU A 15 10.39 10.93 5.86
C LEU A 15 11.16 9.61 5.95
N GLN A 16 12.47 9.61 5.72
CA GLN A 16 13.33 8.43 5.94
C GLN A 16 13.33 8.00 7.41
N GLY A 17 13.18 8.94 8.34
CA GLY A 17 13.02 8.64 9.76
C GLY A 17 11.80 7.73 10.02
N LEU A 18 10.71 7.94 9.29
CA LEU A 18 9.49 7.14 9.41
C LEU A 18 9.70 5.69 8.91
N VAL A 19 10.52 5.50 7.88
CA VAL A 19 10.86 4.16 7.35
C VAL A 19 11.63 3.32 8.37
N ALA A 20 12.50 3.96 9.16
CA ALA A 20 13.34 3.30 10.15
C ALA A 20 12.80 3.40 11.58
N ASP A 21 11.63 4.00 11.76
CA ASP A 21 10.98 4.13 13.05
C ASP A 21 10.78 2.74 13.67
N GLU A 22 11.04 2.61 14.97
CA GLU A 22 11.00 1.33 15.66
C GLU A 22 9.61 0.70 15.62
N LEU A 23 8.55 1.49 15.82
CA LEU A 23 7.18 0.99 15.82
C LEU A 23 6.77 0.47 14.44
N ILE A 24 7.31 1.06 13.38
CA ILE A 24 7.01 0.64 12.01
C ILE A 24 7.88 -0.54 11.61
N TYR A 25 9.20 -0.39 11.70
CA TYR A 25 10.15 -1.40 11.23
C TYR A 25 9.99 -2.73 11.97
N ASP A 26 9.97 -2.69 13.31
CA ASP A 26 9.92 -3.91 14.12
C ASP A 26 8.56 -4.62 13.92
N THR A 27 7.44 -3.88 13.87
CA THR A 27 6.11 -4.45 13.62
C THR A 27 6.00 -5.07 12.23
N VAL A 28 6.51 -4.40 11.19
CA VAL A 28 6.49 -4.94 9.83
C VAL A 28 7.31 -6.22 9.73
N CYS A 29 8.52 -6.23 10.28
CA CYS A 29 9.37 -7.42 10.24
C CYS A 29 8.82 -8.54 11.15
N GLN A 30 8.05 -8.23 12.21
CA GLN A 30 7.29 -9.25 12.94
C GLN A 30 6.19 -9.88 12.07
N LEU A 31 5.52 -9.09 11.22
CA LEU A 31 4.44 -9.56 10.34
C LEU A 31 4.94 -10.30 9.09
N LEU A 32 6.04 -9.83 8.49
CA LEU A 32 6.58 -10.32 7.22
C LEU A 32 7.81 -11.22 7.36
N GLY A 33 8.33 -11.34 8.58
CA GLY A 33 9.61 -11.97 8.87
C GLY A 33 10.78 -10.97 8.81
N ASP A 34 11.86 -11.35 9.49
CA ASP A 34 13.11 -10.60 9.61
C ASP A 34 13.75 -10.19 8.28
N GLY A 35 13.41 -10.89 7.19
CA GLY A 35 13.82 -10.55 5.85
C GLY A 35 12.90 -9.56 5.14
N CYS A 36 12.10 -8.77 5.87
CA CYS A 36 11.24 -7.75 5.25
C CYS A 36 12.04 -6.76 4.37
N ARG A 37 11.49 -6.39 3.22
CA ARG A 37 12.07 -5.46 2.23
C ARG A 37 11.16 -4.27 2.04
N TRP A 38 11.75 -3.13 1.69
CA TRP A 38 11.01 -1.92 1.36
C TRP A 38 10.59 -1.93 -0.11
N LEU A 39 9.32 -1.67 -0.43
CA LEU A 39 8.87 -1.54 -1.81
C LEU A 39 8.91 -0.08 -2.26
N CYS A 40 8.01 0.74 -1.69
CA CYS A 40 7.94 2.15 -1.98
C CYS A 40 7.14 2.91 -0.90
N SER A 41 7.22 4.25 -0.91
CA SER A 41 6.26 5.11 -0.22
C SER A 41 5.32 5.83 -1.18
N GLU A 42 4.17 6.26 -0.65
CA GLU A 42 3.14 7.01 -1.36
C GLU A 42 2.65 8.18 -0.48
N GLY A 43 2.38 9.32 -1.11
CA GLY A 43 1.69 10.46 -0.52
C GLY A 43 0.42 10.74 -1.29
N HIS A 44 -0.71 10.74 -0.61
CA HIS A 44 -2.03 10.89 -1.22
C HIS A 44 -2.74 12.13 -0.74
N HIS A 45 -3.43 12.78 -1.68
CA HIS A 45 -4.37 13.86 -1.46
C HIS A 45 -5.71 13.49 -2.11
N TYR A 46 -6.64 13.01 -1.28
CA TYR A 46 -7.93 12.50 -1.75
C TYR A 46 -8.92 13.64 -2.02
N LEU A 47 -9.51 13.68 -3.22
CA LEU A 47 -10.55 14.64 -3.59
C LEU A 47 -11.98 14.07 -3.54
N GLY A 48 -12.15 12.83 -3.07
CA GLY A 48 -13.45 12.17 -2.99
C GLY A 48 -13.33 10.73 -2.56
N ASP A 49 -14.34 9.93 -2.92
CA ASP A 49 -14.45 8.54 -2.53
C ASP A 49 -13.44 7.64 -3.26
N THR A 50 -13.09 6.54 -2.61
CA THR A 50 -12.31 5.45 -3.17
C THR A 50 -13.17 4.20 -3.07
N LYS A 51 -13.51 3.63 -4.23
CA LYS A 51 -14.34 2.43 -4.34
C LYS A 51 -13.61 1.20 -3.79
N TRP A 52 -14.36 0.12 -3.57
CA TRP A 52 -13.83 -1.15 -3.08
C TRP A 52 -12.75 -1.71 -4.01
N HIS A 53 -11.59 -2.00 -3.45
CA HIS A 53 -10.49 -2.69 -4.14
C HIS A 53 -9.51 -3.28 -3.11
N PRO A 54 -8.74 -4.31 -3.49
CA PRO A 54 -7.44 -4.57 -2.90
C PRO A 54 -6.34 -3.74 -3.61
N ASP A 55 -5.21 -3.54 -2.93
CA ASP A 55 -4.01 -2.97 -3.55
C ASP A 55 -3.17 -4.05 -4.25
N GLY A 56 -3.06 -5.21 -3.61
CA GLY A 56 -2.29 -6.36 -4.07
C GLY A 56 -3.06 -7.22 -5.07
N GLY A 57 -2.35 -8.15 -5.69
CA GLY A 57 -2.93 -9.15 -6.59
C GLY A 57 -3.43 -10.40 -5.84
N SER A 58 -3.80 -11.44 -6.59
CA SER A 58 -4.33 -12.69 -6.04
C SER A 58 -3.30 -13.61 -5.35
N THR A 59 -2.05 -13.17 -5.16
CA THR A 59 -1.01 -13.98 -4.52
C THR A 59 -1.23 -13.99 -3.00
N GLN A 60 -1.92 -15.01 -2.49
CA GLN A 60 -2.32 -15.05 -1.08
C GLN A 60 -1.20 -15.43 -0.12
N ASP A 61 -0.25 -16.25 -0.58
CA ASP A 61 0.84 -16.79 0.25
C ASP A 61 2.10 -15.91 0.26
N TYR A 62 2.18 -14.94 -0.64
CA TYR A 62 3.26 -13.95 -0.73
C TYR A 62 2.65 -12.55 -0.77
N PHE A 63 2.20 -12.09 0.39
CA PHE A 63 1.47 -10.82 0.55
C PHE A 63 2.37 -9.71 1.06
N PHE A 64 2.00 -8.47 0.75
CA PHE A 64 2.72 -7.27 1.17
C PHE A 64 1.98 -6.59 2.32
N ILE A 65 2.68 -5.80 3.11
CA ILE A 65 2.09 -4.94 4.13
C ILE A 65 2.19 -3.48 3.69
N LYS A 66 1.05 -2.79 3.68
CA LYS A 66 0.96 -1.34 3.60
C LYS A 66 0.76 -0.78 5.01
N VAL A 67 1.63 0.13 5.41
CA VAL A 67 1.52 0.93 6.63
C VAL A 67 0.86 2.24 6.26
N SER A 68 -0.34 2.49 6.77
CA SER A 68 -1.19 3.63 6.43
C SER A 68 -1.24 4.62 7.59
N LEU A 69 -0.93 5.90 7.28
CA LEU A 69 -0.93 7.01 8.23
C LEU A 69 -1.75 8.18 7.68
N TYR A 70 -2.88 8.48 8.31
CA TYR A 70 -3.69 9.65 7.96
C TYR A 70 -3.22 10.89 8.73
N LEU A 71 -3.12 12.02 8.03
CA LEU A 71 -2.69 13.30 8.62
C LEU A 71 -3.87 14.19 9.03
N ASP A 72 -5.08 13.65 8.94
CA ASP A 72 -6.34 14.31 9.27
C ASP A 72 -7.16 13.37 10.19
N PRO A 73 -7.97 13.92 11.11
CA PRO A 73 -8.90 13.10 11.87
C PRO A 73 -10.05 12.62 10.97
N LEU A 74 -10.27 11.31 10.94
CA LEU A 74 -11.26 10.68 10.06
C LEU A 74 -12.20 9.78 10.85
N THR A 75 -13.47 9.83 10.48
CA THR A 75 -14.56 9.01 11.01
C THR A 75 -15.22 8.26 9.87
N LYS A 76 -16.13 7.33 10.19
CA LYS A 76 -16.93 6.62 9.20
C LYS A 76 -17.60 7.55 8.17
N ASP A 77 -18.04 8.73 8.63
CA ASP A 77 -18.81 9.69 7.84
C ASP A 77 -17.94 10.78 7.21
N THR A 78 -16.65 10.85 7.56
CA THR A 78 -15.70 11.82 6.99
C THR A 78 -14.60 11.19 6.15
N GLY A 79 -14.81 9.94 5.72
CA GLY A 79 -13.90 9.23 4.84
C GLY A 79 -12.74 8.57 5.57
N CYS A 80 -12.97 7.90 6.70
CA CYS A 80 -11.97 6.94 7.18
C CYS A 80 -11.81 5.78 6.18
N LEU A 81 -10.76 4.98 6.35
CA LEU A 81 -10.65 3.72 5.63
C LEU A 81 -11.72 2.76 6.16
N ARG A 82 -12.38 2.03 5.26
CA ARG A 82 -13.29 0.94 5.60
C ARG A 82 -12.68 -0.34 5.07
N VAL A 83 -12.70 -1.38 5.88
CA VAL A 83 -12.14 -2.69 5.52
C VAL A 83 -13.19 -3.78 5.65
N ILE A 84 -13.07 -4.83 4.86
CA ILE A 84 -13.86 -6.05 5.05
C ILE A 84 -12.95 -7.07 5.77
N PRO A 85 -13.10 -7.29 7.09
CA PRO A 85 -12.19 -8.15 7.82
C PRO A 85 -12.15 -9.58 7.26
N GLY A 86 -10.95 -10.14 7.10
CA GLY A 86 -10.77 -11.49 6.56
C GLY A 86 -10.74 -11.58 5.03
N SER A 87 -11.10 -10.51 4.32
CA SER A 87 -11.14 -10.47 2.85
C SER A 87 -9.78 -10.56 2.16
N GLN A 88 -8.67 -10.53 2.90
CA GLN A 88 -7.34 -10.80 2.37
C GLN A 88 -7.10 -12.29 2.03
N ARG A 89 -8.03 -13.18 2.39
CA ARG A 89 -7.94 -14.63 2.16
C ARG A 89 -9.11 -15.13 1.31
N SER A 90 -8.85 -16.12 0.47
CA SER A 90 -9.91 -16.84 -0.25
C SER A 90 -10.65 -17.78 0.71
N PRO A 91 -11.94 -18.07 0.45
CA PRO A 91 -12.70 -17.68 -0.75
C PRO A 91 -13.19 -16.23 -0.75
N LEU A 92 -13.28 -15.57 0.41
CA LEU A 92 -13.88 -14.22 0.52
C LEU A 92 -13.18 -13.19 -0.39
N HIS A 93 -11.86 -13.23 -0.50
CA HIS A 93 -11.12 -12.34 -1.41
C HIS A 93 -11.63 -12.43 -2.85
N ASP A 94 -11.83 -13.65 -3.36
CA ASP A 94 -12.29 -13.89 -4.73
C ASP A 94 -13.77 -13.55 -4.90
N ASP A 95 -14.59 -13.85 -3.87
CA ASP A 95 -16.02 -13.58 -3.90
C ASP A 95 -16.30 -12.07 -4.01
N LEU A 96 -15.42 -11.21 -3.49
CA LEU A 96 -15.57 -9.75 -3.51
C LEU A 96 -15.12 -9.08 -4.80
N LYS A 97 -14.51 -9.80 -5.75
CA LYS A 97 -13.98 -9.23 -7.01
C LYS A 97 -14.99 -8.39 -7.79
N HIS A 98 -16.26 -8.78 -7.73
CA HIS A 98 -17.37 -8.07 -8.35
C HIS A 98 -17.60 -6.64 -7.80
N LEU A 99 -17.07 -6.30 -6.63
CA LEU A 99 -17.17 -4.95 -6.05
C LEU A 99 -16.19 -3.94 -6.68
N SER A 100 -15.16 -4.43 -7.38
CA SER A 100 -14.15 -3.59 -8.00
C SER A 100 -14.55 -3.19 -9.41
N ASP A 101 -14.53 -1.89 -9.70
CA ASP A 101 -14.63 -1.38 -11.08
C ASP A 101 -13.43 -1.80 -11.96
N ARG A 102 -12.32 -2.26 -11.35
CA ARG A 102 -11.08 -2.60 -12.06
C ARG A 102 -11.06 -4.03 -12.59
N GLU A 103 -11.86 -4.91 -12.02
CA GLU A 103 -11.97 -6.29 -12.47
C GLU A 103 -13.25 -6.43 -13.29
N GLY A 104 -13.12 -6.86 -14.55
CA GLY A 104 -14.28 -7.12 -15.41
C GLY A 104 -15.20 -8.18 -14.81
N PRO A 105 -16.41 -8.38 -15.37
CA PRO A 105 -17.38 -9.33 -14.82
C PRO A 105 -16.71 -10.69 -14.60
N ALA A 106 -16.74 -11.17 -13.35
CA ALA A 106 -16.21 -12.48 -13.04
C ALA A 106 -17.00 -13.53 -13.84
N ASP A 107 -16.31 -14.44 -14.53
CA ASP A 107 -16.91 -15.61 -15.21
C ASP A 107 -17.57 -16.61 -14.24
N ARG A 108 -17.58 -16.30 -12.94
CA ARG A 108 -18.22 -17.11 -11.90
C ARG A 108 -19.52 -16.41 -11.45
N PRO A 109 -20.59 -17.17 -11.20
CA PRO A 109 -21.75 -16.66 -10.47
C PRO A 109 -21.34 -16.37 -9.03
N THR A 110 -20.66 -15.24 -8.82
CA THR A 110 -20.43 -14.68 -7.50
C THR A 110 -21.78 -14.15 -6.99
N PRO A 111 -22.13 -14.39 -5.71
CA PRO A 111 -23.29 -13.73 -5.13
C PRO A 111 -23.09 -12.22 -5.29
N GLN A 112 -23.89 -11.59 -6.14
CA GLN A 112 -23.81 -10.14 -6.30
C GLN A 112 -24.32 -9.50 -5.01
N ILE A 113 -23.44 -8.76 -4.34
CA ILE A 113 -23.85 -7.88 -3.25
C ILE A 113 -24.57 -6.70 -3.92
N ASP A 114 -25.90 -6.70 -3.88
CA ASP A 114 -26.74 -5.62 -4.44
C ASP A 114 -26.84 -4.42 -3.49
N LEU A 115 -25.73 -4.09 -2.81
CA LEU A 115 -25.63 -2.94 -1.92
C LEU A 115 -24.76 -1.86 -2.58
N PRO A 116 -25.15 -0.58 -2.48
CA PRO A 116 -24.26 0.53 -2.80
C PRO A 116 -22.93 0.38 -2.04
N GLY A 117 -21.82 0.80 -2.65
CA GLY A 117 -20.48 0.70 -2.04
C GLY A 117 -20.42 1.14 -0.56
N PRO A 118 -20.98 2.30 -0.17
CA PRO A 118 -21.00 2.75 1.23
C PRO A 118 -21.80 1.86 2.20
N GLU A 119 -22.71 1.03 1.70
CA GLU A 119 -23.60 0.16 2.48
C GLU A 119 -23.06 -1.27 2.63
N VAL A 120 -22.01 -1.63 1.89
CA VAL A 120 -21.34 -2.94 2.04
C VAL A 120 -20.87 -3.12 3.49
N PRO A 121 -21.26 -4.22 4.17
CA PRO A 121 -20.86 -4.50 5.54
C PRO A 121 -19.34 -4.47 5.70
N SER A 122 -18.86 -3.56 6.53
CA SER A 122 -17.44 -3.28 6.68
C SER A 122 -17.13 -2.68 8.05
N PHE A 123 -15.87 -2.75 8.44
CA PHE A 123 -15.36 -2.15 9.66
C PHE A 123 -14.72 -0.79 9.36
N PRO A 124 -15.17 0.32 9.99
CA PRO A 124 -14.55 1.62 9.82
C PRO A 124 -13.29 1.73 10.69
N LEU A 125 -12.15 2.02 10.06
CA LEU A 125 -10.89 2.36 10.72
C LEU A 125 -10.82 3.88 10.93
N GLU A 126 -11.59 4.38 11.89
CA GLU A 126 -11.51 5.78 12.32
C GLU A 126 -10.12 6.10 12.86
N SER A 127 -9.64 7.32 12.62
CA SER A 127 -8.27 7.69 12.92
C SER A 127 -8.13 9.13 13.40
N LYS A 128 -7.08 9.35 14.18
CA LYS A 128 -6.50 10.67 14.48
C LYS A 128 -5.06 10.70 13.96
N PRO A 129 -4.53 11.89 13.66
CA PRO A 129 -3.13 12.02 13.29
C PRO A 129 -2.22 11.39 14.35
N GLY A 130 -1.35 10.46 13.94
CA GLY A 130 -0.51 9.65 14.81
C GLY A 130 -0.92 8.18 14.91
N ASP A 131 -2.16 7.84 14.56
CA ASP A 131 -2.58 6.44 14.43
C ASP A 131 -1.91 5.78 13.21
N ILE A 132 -1.54 4.50 13.36
CA ILE A 132 -0.84 3.71 12.33
C ILE A 132 -1.63 2.43 12.09
N PHE A 133 -1.98 2.17 10.83
CA PHE A 133 -2.61 0.91 10.44
C PHE A 133 -1.66 0.05 9.63
N PHE A 134 -1.53 -1.23 9.99
CA PHE A 134 -0.77 -2.23 9.24
C PHE A 134 -1.75 -3.13 8.49
N LEU A 135 -1.74 -3.04 7.16
CA LEU A 135 -2.75 -3.67 6.32
C LEU A 135 -2.08 -4.64 5.34
N ASN A 136 -2.60 -5.86 5.27
CA ASN A 136 -2.29 -6.76 4.17
C ASN A 136 -2.82 -6.13 2.88
N MET A 137 -2.00 -5.99 1.84
CA MET A 137 -2.40 -5.31 0.60
C MET A 137 -3.52 -6.04 -0.17
N ASN A 138 -3.81 -7.31 0.14
CA ASN A 138 -4.94 -8.05 -0.41
C ASN A 138 -6.26 -7.79 0.35
N LEU A 139 -6.22 -7.03 1.46
CA LEU A 139 -7.41 -6.68 2.23
C LEU A 139 -8.27 -5.71 1.41
N TRP A 140 -9.53 -6.11 1.18
CA TRP A 140 -10.49 -5.25 0.51
C TRP A 140 -10.81 -4.04 1.37
N HIS A 141 -10.65 -2.87 0.76
CA HIS A 141 -10.87 -1.60 1.42
C HIS A 141 -11.49 -0.55 0.49
N ALA A 142 -12.11 0.45 1.11
CA ALA A 142 -12.72 1.58 0.45
C ALA A 142 -12.74 2.80 1.38
N SER A 143 -13.10 3.96 0.87
CA SER A 143 -13.33 5.16 1.68
C SER A 143 -14.44 5.99 1.07
N PHE A 144 -15.45 6.35 1.86
CA PHE A 144 -16.64 7.07 1.41
C PHE A 144 -16.98 8.26 2.31
N GLY A 145 -17.60 9.30 1.75
CA GLY A 145 -18.04 10.49 2.49
C GLY A 145 -16.89 11.45 2.84
N GLY A 146 -15.71 11.24 2.25
CA GLY A 146 -14.53 12.04 2.54
C GLY A 146 -14.58 13.42 1.90
N LYS A 147 -14.35 14.47 2.68
CA LYS A 147 -14.16 15.82 2.14
C LYS A 147 -12.92 15.87 1.23
N PRO A 148 -12.90 16.73 0.20
CA PRO A 148 -11.69 16.99 -0.55
C PRO A 148 -10.59 17.50 0.37
N GLY A 149 -9.38 16.98 0.17
CA GLY A 149 -8.17 17.45 0.85
C GLY A 149 -7.62 16.54 1.94
N ARG A 150 -8.17 15.33 2.11
CA ARG A 150 -7.63 14.35 3.08
C ARG A 150 -6.24 13.89 2.66
N ARG A 151 -5.32 13.86 3.61
CA ARG A 151 -3.91 13.55 3.42
C ARG A 151 -3.54 12.22 4.05
N HIS A 152 -2.77 11.43 3.33
CA HIS A 152 -2.38 10.08 3.75
C HIS A 152 -0.97 9.77 3.24
N ILE A 153 -0.19 9.14 4.10
CA ILE A 153 1.11 8.56 3.77
C ILE A 153 0.97 7.05 3.86
N ALA A 154 1.42 6.35 2.81
CA ALA A 154 1.55 4.90 2.82
C ALA A 154 3.01 4.48 2.66
N LEU A 155 3.40 3.43 3.39
CA LEU A 155 4.72 2.80 3.31
C LEU A 155 4.51 1.31 3.01
N ASN A 156 5.08 0.84 1.91
CA ASN A 156 4.84 -0.52 1.43
C ASN A 156 6.06 -1.40 1.64
N PHE A 157 5.83 -2.60 2.16
CA PHE A 157 6.86 -3.57 2.49
C PHE A 157 6.50 -4.95 1.94
N THR A 158 7.52 -5.70 1.54
CA THR A 158 7.39 -7.07 1.06
C THR A 158 8.12 -8.02 2.01
N PRO A 159 7.74 -9.30 2.07
CA PRO A 159 8.55 -10.30 2.74
C PRO A 159 9.84 -10.56 1.96
N GLU A 160 10.71 -11.39 2.52
CA GLU A 160 11.92 -11.81 1.84
C GLU A 160 11.58 -12.62 0.57
N PRO A 161 12.11 -12.26 -0.60
CA PRO A 161 11.91 -13.04 -1.79
C PRO A 161 12.77 -14.32 -1.75
N THR A 162 12.15 -15.42 -1.32
CA THR A 162 12.82 -16.74 -1.23
C THR A 162 12.77 -17.58 -2.49
N LEU A 163 11.92 -17.23 -3.46
CA LEU A 163 11.69 -18.00 -4.70
C LEU A 163 11.88 -17.11 -5.94
N PRO A 164 12.23 -17.69 -7.10
CA PRO A 164 12.39 -16.93 -8.34
C PRO A 164 11.15 -16.10 -8.74
N GLU A 165 9.95 -16.63 -8.50
CA GLU A 165 8.68 -15.94 -8.72
C GLU A 165 8.49 -14.72 -7.81
N HIS A 166 9.01 -14.75 -6.58
CA HIS A 166 9.00 -13.60 -5.69
C HIS A 166 9.87 -12.48 -6.26
N ILE A 167 11.06 -12.81 -6.76
CA ILE A 167 11.95 -11.84 -7.42
C ILE A 167 11.30 -11.28 -8.69
N ALA A 168 10.62 -12.11 -9.48
CA ALA A 168 9.90 -11.66 -10.68
C ALA A 168 8.77 -10.69 -10.32
N LEU A 169 8.03 -10.98 -9.24
CA LEU A 169 6.99 -10.09 -8.74
C LEU A 169 7.56 -8.76 -8.25
N LEU A 170 8.65 -8.77 -7.47
CA LEU A 170 9.32 -7.53 -7.03
C LEU A 170 9.78 -6.66 -8.21
N LYS A 171 10.34 -7.26 -9.27
CA LYS A 171 10.71 -6.55 -10.49
C LYS A 171 9.51 -5.92 -11.19
N LYS A 172 8.41 -6.67 -11.27
CA LYS A 172 7.14 -6.18 -11.84
C LYS A 172 6.62 -5.00 -11.02
N ASP A 173 6.58 -5.11 -9.70
CA ASP A 173 6.05 -4.06 -8.83
C ASP A 173 6.94 -2.81 -8.82
N HIS A 174 8.26 -2.98 -8.86
CA HIS A 174 9.20 -1.87 -9.08
C HIS A 174 8.93 -1.13 -10.40
N GLN A 175 8.70 -1.86 -11.49
CA GLN A 175 8.31 -1.25 -12.77
C GLN A 175 6.95 -0.55 -12.70
N VAL A 176 5.98 -1.10 -11.97
CA VAL A 176 4.69 -0.44 -11.72
C VAL A 176 4.90 0.88 -10.98
N VAL A 177 5.73 0.91 -9.94
CA VAL A 177 6.05 2.15 -9.21
C VAL A 177 6.71 3.18 -10.13
N LEU A 178 7.65 2.79 -11.00
CA LEU A 178 8.24 3.69 -11.99
C LEU A 178 7.17 4.31 -12.91
N ASN A 179 6.29 3.48 -13.46
CA ASN A 179 5.22 3.94 -14.34
C ASN A 179 4.26 4.91 -13.62
N LEU A 180 3.94 4.63 -12.35
CA LEU A 180 3.10 5.49 -11.53
C LEU A 180 3.78 6.83 -11.23
N MET A 181 5.09 6.83 -10.95
CA MET A 181 5.86 8.07 -10.82
C MET A 181 5.81 8.91 -12.10
N GLU A 182 5.98 8.28 -13.27
CA GLU A 182 5.93 8.96 -14.56
C GLU A 182 4.58 9.58 -14.87
N GLN A 183 3.49 8.94 -14.47
CA GLN A 183 2.14 9.44 -14.67
C GLN A 183 1.76 10.55 -13.69
N THR A 184 2.34 10.56 -12.49
CA THR A 184 1.87 11.41 -11.38
C THR A 184 2.77 12.59 -11.04
N GLN A 185 4.00 12.62 -11.54
CA GLN A 185 4.99 13.64 -11.16
C GLN A 185 5.49 14.44 -12.35
N HIS A 186 5.76 15.72 -12.10
CA HIS A 186 6.43 16.56 -13.08
C HIS A 186 7.94 16.28 -13.05
N ASN A 187 8.48 15.78 -14.18
CA ASN A 187 9.89 15.42 -14.36
C ASN A 187 10.41 14.37 -13.34
N PRO A 188 9.91 13.12 -13.41
CA PRO A 188 10.34 12.05 -12.54
C PRO A 188 11.82 11.69 -12.81
N PRO A 189 12.57 11.27 -11.80
CA PRO A 189 14.00 10.97 -11.89
C PRO A 189 14.34 9.62 -12.54
N GLY A 190 13.36 8.90 -13.11
CA GLY A 190 13.56 7.62 -13.82
C GLY A 190 14.03 6.44 -12.97
N ARG A 191 14.01 6.58 -11.63
CA ARG A 191 14.44 5.57 -10.65
C ARG A 191 13.65 5.71 -9.35
N VAL A 192 13.44 4.63 -8.62
CA VAL A 192 12.62 4.65 -7.39
C VAL A 192 13.40 5.26 -6.24
N PHE A 193 14.58 4.72 -5.96
CA PHE A 193 15.47 5.07 -4.87
C PHE A 193 16.47 6.16 -5.25
N SER A 194 16.66 7.13 -4.34
CA SER A 194 17.79 8.04 -4.44
C SER A 194 19.08 7.36 -3.98
N ASP A 195 20.24 7.85 -4.44
CA ASP A 195 21.52 7.34 -3.94
C ASP A 195 21.65 7.56 -2.43
N ALA A 196 21.12 8.68 -1.91
CA ALA A 196 21.09 8.96 -0.47
C ALA A 196 20.26 7.93 0.32
N PHE A 197 19.15 7.45 -0.24
CA PHE A 197 18.34 6.40 0.40
C PHE A 197 19.05 5.04 0.36
N LEU A 198 19.58 4.65 -0.80
CA LEU A 198 20.32 3.40 -0.97
C LEU A 198 21.61 3.35 -0.12
N GLN A 199 22.22 4.50 0.14
CA GLN A 199 23.46 4.65 0.91
C GLN A 199 23.22 5.24 2.30
N SER A 200 21.98 5.20 2.79
CA SER A 200 21.63 5.70 4.13
C SER A 200 22.53 5.10 5.21
N GLY A 201 23.01 5.92 6.15
CA GLY A 201 23.76 5.44 7.32
C GLY A 201 22.91 4.66 8.32
N ASN A 202 21.58 4.62 8.13
CA ASN A 202 20.68 3.87 9.01
C ASN A 202 20.67 2.38 8.65
N GLN A 203 21.02 1.53 9.62
CA GLN A 203 21.11 0.07 9.42
C GLN A 203 19.78 -0.59 9.04
N ARG A 204 18.64 -0.10 9.56
CA ARG A 204 17.32 -0.62 9.19
C ARG A 204 17.01 -0.33 7.73
N ILE A 205 17.27 0.89 7.25
CA ILE A 205 17.11 1.24 5.83
C ILE A 205 18.03 0.38 4.95
N GLN A 206 19.29 0.21 5.34
CA GLN A 206 20.24 -0.63 4.60
C GLN A 206 19.74 -2.07 4.44
N ARG A 207 19.15 -2.64 5.49
CA ARG A 207 18.56 -3.98 5.45
C ARG A 207 17.33 -4.05 4.58
N LEU A 208 16.45 -3.06 4.66
CA LEU A 208 15.24 -2.99 3.85
C LEU A 208 15.51 -2.90 2.34
N VAL A 209 16.63 -2.28 1.94
CA VAL A 209 16.96 -2.05 0.53
C VAL A 209 17.99 -3.00 -0.06
N SER A 210 18.51 -3.96 0.72
CA SER A 210 19.63 -4.83 0.32
C SER A 210 19.37 -5.57 -1.01
N THR A 211 18.19 -6.19 -1.14
CA THR A 211 17.83 -6.94 -2.34
C THR A 211 17.76 -6.07 -3.59
N TRP A 212 17.28 -4.82 -3.49
CA TRP A 212 17.24 -3.93 -4.66
C TRP A 212 18.64 -3.58 -5.14
N ARG A 213 19.59 -3.39 -4.22
CA ARG A 213 21.01 -3.16 -4.54
C ARG A 213 21.62 -4.36 -5.25
N GLU A 214 21.36 -5.57 -4.76
CA GLU A 214 21.85 -6.82 -5.36
C GLU A 214 21.27 -7.06 -6.76
N LEU A 215 19.99 -6.70 -6.97
CA LEU A 215 19.32 -6.80 -8.26
C LEU A 215 19.69 -5.67 -9.23
N GLY A 216 20.44 -4.66 -8.78
CA GLY A 216 20.77 -3.48 -9.60
C GLY A 216 19.56 -2.57 -9.89
N LEU A 217 18.48 -2.70 -9.13
CA LEU A 217 17.25 -1.93 -9.29
C LEU A 217 17.35 -0.68 -8.42
N LYS A 218 17.53 0.47 -9.06
CA LYS A 218 17.57 1.78 -8.40
C LYS A 218 16.24 2.50 -8.48
#